data_AF-U1GMT9-F1
#
_entry.id   AF-U1GMT9-F1
#
_cell.length_a   1.000
_cell.length_b   1.000
_cell.length_c   1.000
_cell.angle_alpha   90.00
_cell.angle_beta   90.00
_cell.angle_gamma   90.00
#
_symmetry.space_group_name_H-M   'P 1'
#
loop_
_entity.id
_entity.type
_entity.pdbx_description
1 polymer ?
#
loop_
_entity_poly.entity_id
_entity_poly.type
_entity_poly.pdbx_seq_one_letter_code
_entity_poly.pdbx_strand_id
1 'polypeptide(L)'
;MSLRGLAGTPPMPAIVQAFNDLPDQPRLLSGLAPNRWHISIRHVAIPPEGYLVFIHQPDSHYVHVEGPLPAKDSSDEHPLQIDGLEATLIIARMLLNGFVKPQTGAPPLGRPSSWFTNDEAFGERVTGLLRWFGVQQESLLRMSKGWSKENEDADEDWNRLLRVLISRTI
;
A
#
# COMPACT_ATOMS: atom_id res chain seq x y z
N MET A 1 9.93 -18.08 -16.17
CA MET A 1 9.99 -17.04 -15.11
C MET A 1 9.11 -17.53 -13.96
N SER A 2 9.70 -17.82 -12.79
CA SER A 2 9.06 -18.63 -11.73
C SER A 2 8.35 -17.74 -10.71
N LEU A 3 7.04 -17.95 -10.51
CA LEU A 3 6.17 -17.30 -9.52
C LEU A 3 6.52 -17.69 -8.06
N ARG A 4 7.81 -17.68 -7.69
CA ARG A 4 8.27 -18.13 -6.36
C ARG A 4 8.01 -17.14 -5.22
N GLY A 5 7.45 -15.95 -5.49
CA GLY A 5 7.11 -14.96 -4.46
C GLY A 5 5.73 -15.11 -3.80
N LEU A 6 4.90 -16.08 -4.21
CA LEU A 6 3.53 -16.24 -3.70
C LEU A 6 3.32 -17.49 -2.82
N ALA A 7 4.37 -18.27 -2.56
CA ALA A 7 4.28 -19.44 -1.69
C ALA A 7 4.04 -18.98 -0.23
N GLY A 8 2.79 -19.11 0.24
CA GLY A 8 2.36 -18.71 1.58
C GLY A 8 1.41 -17.51 1.63
N THR A 9 1.10 -16.89 0.49
CA THR A 9 0.11 -15.80 0.46
C THR A 9 -1.31 -16.39 0.52
N PRO A 10 -2.15 -16.03 1.51
CA PRO A 10 -3.51 -16.52 1.59
C PRO A 10 -4.30 -16.18 0.30
N PRO A 11 -5.26 -17.03 -0.10
CA PRO A 11 -6.14 -16.73 -1.23
C PRO A 11 -6.91 -15.44 -0.94
N MET A 12 -7.36 -14.75 -2.00
CA MET A 12 -7.97 -13.42 -1.85
C MET A 12 -9.13 -13.37 -0.83
N PRO A 13 -10.02 -14.39 -0.74
CA PRO A 13 -11.05 -14.40 0.31
C PRO A 13 -10.49 -14.45 1.73
N ALA A 14 -9.40 -15.19 1.96
CA ALA A 14 -8.81 -15.35 3.29
C ALA A 14 -8.09 -14.08 3.77
N ILE A 15 -7.40 -13.36 2.87
CA ILE A 15 -6.78 -12.07 3.22
C ILE A 15 -7.82 -10.99 3.49
N VAL A 16 -8.92 -10.97 2.73
CA VAL A 16 -10.03 -10.04 2.97
C VAL A 16 -10.67 -10.32 4.32
N GLN A 17 -10.92 -11.59 4.64
CA GLN A 17 -11.44 -11.98 5.95
C GLN A 17 -10.50 -11.52 7.08
N ALA A 18 -9.20 -11.85 6.97
CA ALA A 18 -8.21 -11.43 7.95
C ALA A 18 -8.13 -9.90 8.11
N PHE A 19 -8.26 -9.15 7.02
CA PHE A 19 -8.30 -7.69 7.06
C PHE A 19 -9.58 -7.16 7.73
N ASN A 20 -10.74 -7.74 7.41
CA ASN A 20 -12.02 -7.36 8.01
C ASN A 20 -12.04 -7.68 9.53
N ASP A 21 -11.34 -8.73 9.95
CA ASP A 21 -11.20 -9.17 11.35
C ASP A 21 -10.20 -8.33 12.16
N LEU A 22 -9.45 -7.41 11.53
CA LEU A 22 -8.59 -6.49 12.26
C LEU A 22 -9.43 -5.62 13.22
N PRO A 23 -8.92 -5.36 14.44
CA PRO A 23 -9.63 -4.54 15.41
C PRO A 23 -9.83 -3.13 14.83
N ASP A 24 -11.03 -2.59 14.97
CA ASP A 24 -11.31 -1.22 14.55
C ASP A 24 -10.49 -0.25 15.40
N GLN A 25 -9.62 0.52 14.75
CA GLN A 25 -8.68 1.38 15.45
C GLN A 25 -8.73 2.78 14.83
N PRO A 26 -9.58 3.68 15.33
CA PRO A 26 -9.74 5.02 14.73
C PRO A 26 -8.49 5.89 14.88
N ARG A 27 -7.63 5.54 15.85
CA ARG A 27 -6.39 6.25 16.21
C ARG A 27 -5.22 5.28 16.28
N LEU A 28 -4.00 5.78 16.14
CA LEU A 28 -2.80 4.98 16.39
C LEU A 28 -2.77 4.46 17.83
N LEU A 29 -1.93 3.46 18.11
CA LEU A 29 -1.81 2.86 19.44
C LEU A 29 -1.40 3.89 20.53
N SER A 30 -0.74 4.98 20.13
CA SER A 30 -0.44 6.11 21.02
C SER A 30 -1.67 6.92 21.43
N GLY A 31 -2.80 6.79 20.72
CA GLY A 31 -4.00 7.60 20.87
C GLY A 31 -3.91 9.02 20.33
N LEU A 32 -2.72 9.46 19.88
CA LEU A 32 -2.47 10.87 19.54
C LEU A 32 -2.97 11.24 18.14
N ALA A 33 -2.75 10.35 17.18
CA ALA A 33 -3.01 10.61 15.77
C ALA A 33 -4.15 9.73 15.22
N PRO A 34 -4.89 10.20 14.21
CA PRO A 34 -5.87 9.37 13.52
C PRO A 34 -5.18 8.24 12.74
N ASN A 35 -5.80 7.06 12.67
CA ASN A 35 -5.26 5.90 11.95
C ASN A 35 -5.50 6.01 10.42
N ARG A 36 -5.01 7.10 9.83
CA ARG A 36 -5.15 7.42 8.40
C ARG A 36 -3.85 7.13 7.66
N TRP A 37 -3.97 6.63 6.44
CA TRP A 37 -2.82 6.19 5.65
C TRP A 37 -2.83 6.76 4.24
N HIS A 38 -1.68 7.28 3.82
CA HIS A 38 -1.38 7.66 2.44
C HIS A 38 -0.95 6.41 1.67
N ILE A 39 -1.60 6.14 0.55
CA ILE A 39 -1.30 5.02 -0.34
C ILE A 39 -0.88 5.58 -1.69
N SER A 40 0.27 5.17 -2.20
CA SER A 40 0.68 5.50 -3.57
C SER A 40 1.51 4.39 -4.21
N ILE A 41 1.62 4.44 -5.53
CA ILE A 41 2.54 3.58 -6.30
C ILE A 41 3.79 4.38 -6.59
N ARG A 42 4.95 3.83 -6.26
CA ARG A 42 6.24 4.50 -6.45
C ARG A 42 7.16 3.64 -7.29
N HIS A 43 7.75 4.25 -8.30
CA HIS A 43 8.77 3.62 -9.13
C HIS A 43 10.12 3.60 -8.40
N VAL A 44 10.84 2.49 -8.51
CA VAL A 44 12.18 2.30 -7.97
C VAL A 44 13.10 1.91 -9.13
N ALA A 45 13.91 2.88 -9.57
CA ALA A 45 14.89 2.71 -10.65
C ALA A 45 16.20 2.00 -10.21
N ILE A 46 16.19 1.33 -9.04
CA ILE A 46 17.34 0.59 -8.51
C ILE A 46 17.16 -0.87 -8.88
N PRO A 47 18.14 -1.53 -9.53
CA PRO A 47 18.01 -2.93 -9.91
C PRO A 47 17.73 -3.88 -8.70
N PRO A 48 16.75 -4.81 -8.82
CA PRO A 48 15.81 -4.95 -9.92
C PRO A 48 14.77 -3.83 -9.93
N GLU A 49 14.67 -3.13 -11.06
CA GLU A 49 13.72 -2.06 -11.25
C GLU A 49 12.28 -2.56 -11.10
N GLY A 50 11.41 -1.71 -10.54
CA GLY A 50 10.00 -2.03 -10.44
C GLY A 50 9.20 -0.97 -9.72
N TYR A 51 7.97 -1.34 -9.36
CA TYR A 51 7.07 -0.47 -8.61
C TYR A 51 6.77 -1.05 -7.24
N LEU A 52 6.67 -0.17 -6.24
CA LEU A 52 6.28 -0.51 -4.87
C LEU A 52 4.93 0.12 -4.55
N VAL A 53 4.10 -0.60 -3.81
CA VAL A 53 2.97 -0.03 -3.09
C VAL A 53 3.53 0.61 -1.82
N PHE A 54 3.50 1.93 -1.76
CA PHE A 54 3.96 2.72 -0.63
C PHE A 54 2.78 3.01 0.30
N ILE A 55 2.90 2.60 1.56
CA ILE A 55 1.92 2.76 2.61
C ILE A 55 2.55 3.61 3.71
N HIS A 56 2.03 4.82 3.91
CA HIS A 56 2.63 5.82 4.79
C HIS A 56 1.62 6.34 5.80
N GLN A 57 2.06 6.50 7.04
CA GLN A 57 1.29 7.12 8.11
C GLN A 57 1.89 8.50 8.41
N PRO A 58 1.22 9.61 8.05
CA PRO A 58 1.79 10.95 8.12
C PRO A 58 2.27 11.37 9.50
N ASP A 59 1.48 11.14 10.54
CA ASP A 59 1.77 11.67 11.88
C ASP A 59 2.94 10.99 12.60
N SER A 60 3.22 9.72 12.27
CA SER A 60 4.26 8.90 12.88
C SER A 60 5.45 8.68 11.97
N HIS A 61 5.37 9.14 10.71
CA HIS A 61 6.34 8.86 9.65
C HIS A 61 6.61 7.36 9.45
N TYR A 62 5.66 6.51 9.84
CA TYR A 62 5.76 5.08 9.63
C TYR A 62 5.58 4.78 8.14
N VAL A 63 6.52 4.02 7.58
CA VAL A 63 6.55 3.63 6.18
C VAL A 63 6.53 2.12 6.08
N HIS A 64 5.65 1.60 5.24
CA HIS A 64 5.67 0.22 4.77
C HIS A 64 5.66 0.19 3.24
N VAL A 65 6.31 -0.81 2.67
CA VAL A 65 6.31 -1.05 1.23
C VAL A 65 6.00 -2.51 0.92
N GLU A 66 5.16 -2.72 -0.09
CA GLU A 66 4.92 -4.03 -0.69
C GLU A 66 5.38 -4.02 -2.14
N GLY A 67 5.98 -5.13 -2.58
CA GLY A 67 6.52 -5.27 -3.93
C GLY A 67 7.80 -6.11 -3.97
N PRO A 68 8.55 -6.07 -5.09
CA PRO A 68 8.26 -5.31 -6.29
C PRO A 68 7.09 -5.86 -7.12
N LEU A 69 6.34 -4.97 -7.77
CA LEU A 69 5.52 -5.30 -8.93
C LEU A 69 6.47 -5.53 -10.12
N PRO A 70 6.31 -6.62 -10.89
CA PRO A 70 7.13 -6.84 -12.06
C PRO A 70 6.91 -5.70 -13.07
N ALA A 71 7.97 -4.94 -13.38
CA ALA A 71 7.95 -4.07 -14.55
C ALA A 71 7.86 -4.97 -15.80
N LYS A 72 6.79 -4.84 -16.59
CA LYS A 72 6.79 -5.42 -17.94
C LYS A 72 7.71 -4.55 -18.78
N ASP A 73 8.78 -5.16 -19.29
CA ASP A 73 9.68 -4.64 -20.33
C ASP A 73 9.86 -3.12 -20.36
N SER A 74 10.68 -2.57 -19.46
CA SER A 74 11.38 -1.28 -19.62
C SER A 74 10.57 0.00 -19.91
N SER A 75 9.24 -0.03 -19.86
CA SER A 75 8.44 1.19 -20.05
C SER A 75 8.30 1.94 -18.73
N ASP A 76 8.63 3.24 -18.72
CA ASP A 76 8.35 4.19 -17.62
C ASP A 76 6.83 4.34 -17.29
N GLU A 77 5.97 3.57 -17.95
CA GLU A 77 4.53 3.63 -17.85
C GLU A 77 4.01 3.05 -16.53
N HIS A 78 3.09 3.78 -15.90
CA HIS A 78 2.52 3.41 -14.60
C HIS A 78 1.82 2.03 -14.69
N PRO A 79 1.94 1.12 -13.69
CA PRO A 79 1.40 -0.24 -13.78
C PRO A 79 -0.09 -0.34 -14.12
N LEU A 80 -0.85 0.69 -13.74
CA LEU A 80 -2.29 0.78 -14.03
C LEU A 80 -2.61 1.17 -15.49
N GLN A 81 -1.64 1.62 -16.29
CA GLN A 81 -1.83 2.02 -17.68
C GLN A 81 -1.75 0.83 -18.65
N ILE A 82 -0.92 -0.18 -18.34
CA ILE A 82 -0.63 -1.31 -19.26
C ILE A 82 -1.64 -2.44 -19.12
N ASP A 83 -1.85 -2.96 -17.90
CA ASP A 83 -2.72 -4.12 -17.61
C ASP A 83 -3.71 -3.82 -16.48
N GLY A 84 -4.34 -2.64 -16.56
CA GLY A 84 -5.06 -1.99 -15.45
C GLY A 84 -5.83 -2.90 -14.49
N LEU A 85 -6.54 -3.94 -14.95
CA LEU A 85 -7.24 -4.88 -14.06
C LEU A 85 -6.29 -5.82 -13.29
N GLU A 86 -5.36 -6.51 -13.95
CA GLU A 86 -4.41 -7.43 -13.30
C GLU A 86 -3.53 -6.67 -12.31
N ALA A 87 -3.00 -5.52 -12.73
CA ALA A 87 -2.19 -4.66 -11.86
C ALA A 87 -2.99 -4.20 -10.63
N THR A 88 -4.24 -3.76 -10.81
CA THR A 88 -5.07 -3.33 -9.67
C THR A 88 -5.39 -4.51 -8.74
N LEU A 89 -5.59 -5.73 -9.25
CA LEU A 89 -5.80 -6.94 -8.43
C LEU A 89 -4.57 -7.25 -7.55
N ILE A 90 -3.38 -7.19 -8.14
CA ILE A 90 -2.12 -7.42 -7.41
C ILE A 90 -1.92 -6.34 -6.34
N ILE A 91 -2.14 -5.08 -6.70
CA ILE A 91 -2.00 -3.94 -5.79
C ILE A 91 -3.01 -4.04 -4.64
N ALA A 92 -4.28 -4.34 -4.91
CA ALA A 92 -5.30 -4.50 -3.88
C ALA A 92 -4.90 -5.60 -2.87
N ARG A 93 -4.37 -6.72 -3.36
CA ARG A 93 -3.83 -7.79 -2.49
C ARG A 93 -2.62 -7.31 -1.68
N MET A 94 -1.66 -6.64 -2.30
CA MET A 94 -0.47 -6.11 -1.62
C MET A 94 -0.88 -5.13 -0.52
N LEU A 95 -1.81 -4.22 -0.82
CA LEU A 95 -2.34 -3.26 0.14
C LEU A 95 -2.93 -3.95 1.38
N LEU A 96 -3.81 -4.95 1.20
CA LEU A 96 -4.36 -5.69 2.33
C LEU A 96 -3.27 -6.45 3.11
N ASN A 97 -2.27 -7.00 2.42
CA ASN A 97 -1.16 -7.72 3.06
C ASN A 97 -0.35 -6.81 3.97
N GLY A 98 -0.15 -5.55 3.57
CA GLY A 98 0.59 -4.57 4.38
C GLY A 98 -0.04 -4.31 5.76
N PHE A 99 -1.34 -4.55 5.91
CA PHE A 99 -2.06 -4.42 7.18
C PHE A 99 -2.24 -5.77 7.91
N VAL A 100 -2.42 -6.87 7.18
CA VAL A 100 -2.67 -8.20 7.77
C VAL A 100 -1.38 -8.85 8.28
N LYS A 101 -0.26 -8.68 7.56
CA LYS A 101 1.00 -9.34 7.93
C LYS A 101 1.63 -8.66 9.15
N PRO A 102 2.13 -9.43 10.13
CA PRO A 102 2.90 -8.87 11.24
C PRO A 102 4.12 -8.16 10.68
N GLN A 103 4.24 -6.88 10.98
CA GLN A 103 5.42 -6.10 10.63
C GLN A 103 6.53 -6.47 11.62
N THR A 104 7.69 -6.90 11.12
CA THR A 104 8.79 -7.35 11.98
C THR A 104 9.19 -6.25 12.95
N GLY A 105 9.01 -6.48 14.25
CA GLY A 105 9.35 -5.51 15.30
C GLY A 105 8.33 -4.39 15.50
N ALA A 106 7.18 -4.43 14.83
CA ALA A 106 6.08 -3.48 15.02
C ALA A 106 4.83 -4.20 15.58
N PRO A 107 4.05 -3.53 16.44
CA PRO A 107 2.76 -4.07 16.84
C PRO A 107 1.83 -4.23 15.63
N PRO A 108 0.87 -5.17 15.66
CA PRO A 108 -0.10 -5.32 14.58
C PRO A 108 -0.78 -3.99 14.30
N LEU A 109 -0.83 -3.60 13.03
CA LEU A 109 -1.60 -2.45 12.62
C LEU A 109 -3.08 -2.80 12.80
N GLY A 110 -3.78 -2.06 13.66
CA GLY A 110 -5.24 -2.12 13.69
C GLY A 110 -5.82 -1.69 12.35
N ARG A 111 -7.10 -1.99 12.14
CA ARG A 111 -7.76 -1.70 10.87
C ARG A 111 -7.72 -0.19 10.61
N PRO A 112 -7.23 0.26 9.43
CA PRO A 112 -7.11 1.67 9.13
C PRO A 112 -8.47 2.36 9.19
N SER A 113 -8.51 3.60 9.68
CA SER A 113 -9.77 4.36 9.76
C SER A 113 -10.13 5.02 8.44
N SER A 114 -9.14 5.47 7.68
CA SER A 114 -9.30 5.88 6.29
C SER A 114 -8.00 5.74 5.50
N TRP A 115 -8.16 5.73 4.17
CA TRP A 115 -7.06 5.79 3.21
C TRP A 115 -7.20 7.03 2.34
N PHE A 116 -6.07 7.52 1.84
CA PHE A 116 -6.04 8.61 0.89
C PHE A 116 -4.88 8.45 -0.10
N THR A 117 -5.00 9.10 -1.25
CA THR A 117 -4.05 9.03 -2.37
C THR A 117 -4.07 10.35 -3.14
N ASN A 118 -3.02 10.64 -3.90
CA ASN A 118 -2.99 11.75 -4.86
C ASN A 118 -3.45 11.37 -6.26
N ASP A 119 -3.41 10.07 -6.57
CA ASP A 119 -3.94 9.52 -7.80
C ASP A 119 -5.39 9.09 -7.54
N GLU A 120 -6.33 9.95 -7.90
CA GLU A 120 -7.77 9.73 -7.73
C GLU A 120 -8.24 8.52 -8.57
N ALA A 121 -7.73 8.36 -9.79
CA ALA A 121 -8.09 7.24 -10.67
C ALA A 121 -7.58 5.91 -10.11
N PHE A 122 -6.40 5.89 -9.50
CA PHE A 122 -5.92 4.74 -8.72
C PHE A 122 -6.84 4.45 -7.54
N GLY A 123 -7.17 5.48 -6.75
CA GLY A 123 -8.02 5.35 -5.58
C GLY A 123 -9.39 4.73 -5.91
N GLU A 124 -10.02 5.21 -6.99
CA GLU A 124 -11.30 4.69 -7.48
C GLU A 124 -11.20 3.22 -7.90
N ARG A 125 -10.19 2.84 -8.69
CA ARG A 125 -9.99 1.46 -9.16
C ARG A 125 -9.77 0.49 -8.01
N VAL A 126 -8.86 0.82 -7.09
CA VAL A 126 -8.58 -0.04 -5.93
C VAL A 126 -9.80 -0.15 -5.03
N THR A 127 -10.46 0.97 -4.74
CA THR A 127 -11.70 1.00 -3.96
C THR A 127 -12.78 0.10 -4.56
N GLY A 128 -12.99 0.17 -5.89
CA GLY A 128 -13.95 -0.66 -6.59
C GLY A 128 -13.65 -2.16 -6.44
N LEU A 129 -12.39 -2.55 -6.57
CA LEU A 129 -11.97 -3.94 -6.35
C LEU A 129 -12.13 -4.39 -4.90
N LEU A 130 -11.73 -3.57 -3.93
CA LEU A 130 -11.86 -3.93 -2.52
C LEU A 130 -13.32 -4.10 -2.10
N ARG A 131 -14.22 -3.26 -2.63
CA ARG A 131 -15.67 -3.44 -2.48
C ARG A 131 -16.12 -4.76 -3.08
N TRP A 132 -15.70 -5.06 -4.32
CA TRP A 132 -16.05 -6.31 -4.99
C TRP A 132 -15.57 -7.54 -4.22
N PHE A 133 -14.41 -7.44 -3.58
CA PHE A 133 -13.85 -8.50 -2.73
C PHE A 133 -14.52 -8.65 -1.36
N GLY A 134 -15.36 -7.70 -0.94
CA GLY A 134 -16.07 -7.76 0.33
C GLY A 134 -15.33 -7.13 1.51
N VAL A 135 -14.44 -6.16 1.27
CA VAL A 135 -13.94 -5.29 2.36
C VAL A 135 -15.11 -4.47 2.90
N GLN A 136 -15.39 -4.59 4.21
CA GLN A 136 -16.64 -4.11 4.80
C GLN A 136 -16.60 -2.65 5.28
N GLN A 137 -15.42 -2.03 5.33
CA GLN A 137 -15.27 -0.72 5.92
C GLN A 137 -15.50 0.41 4.91
N GLU A 138 -16.68 1.03 4.98
CA GLU A 138 -17.13 2.09 4.07
C GLU A 138 -16.16 3.27 3.92
N SER A 139 -15.46 3.65 4.99
CA SER A 139 -14.48 4.74 4.95
C SER A 139 -13.24 4.41 4.10
N LEU A 140 -12.91 3.12 3.95
CA LEU A 140 -11.85 2.65 3.06
C LEU A 140 -12.34 2.52 1.62
N LEU A 141 -13.65 2.41 1.44
CA LEU A 141 -14.30 2.37 0.12
C LEU A 141 -14.55 3.78 -0.45
N ARG A 142 -13.85 4.78 0.08
CA ARG A 142 -13.85 6.19 -0.36
C ARG A 142 -12.47 6.79 -0.11
N MET A 143 -11.46 6.32 -0.84
CA MET A 143 -10.13 6.93 -0.77
C MET A 143 -10.24 8.42 -1.11
N SER A 144 -9.93 9.28 -0.16
CA SER A 144 -9.96 10.72 -0.37
C SER A 144 -8.66 11.21 -1.02
N LYS A 145 -8.68 12.43 -1.54
CA LYS A 145 -7.45 13.13 -1.90
C LYS A 145 -6.67 13.51 -0.64
N GLY A 146 -5.35 13.29 -0.63
CA GLY A 146 -4.48 13.76 0.44
C GLY A 146 -4.39 15.29 0.51
N TRP A 147 -4.09 15.83 1.68
CA TRP A 147 -3.78 17.25 1.83
C TRP A 147 -2.35 17.53 1.35
N SER A 148 -2.07 18.76 0.87
CA SER A 148 -0.74 19.14 0.35
C SER A 148 0.39 18.73 1.31
N LYS A 149 0.21 19.03 2.60
CA LYS A 149 1.18 18.67 3.64
C LYS A 149 1.37 17.16 3.79
N GLU A 150 0.30 16.38 3.82
CA GLU A 150 0.38 14.91 3.94
C GLU A 150 1.17 14.30 2.77
N ASN A 151 1.12 14.94 1.59
CA ASN A 151 1.83 14.52 0.40
C ASN A 151 3.31 14.89 0.43
N GLU A 152 3.61 16.10 0.90
CA GLU A 152 4.98 16.55 1.14
C GLU A 152 5.68 15.62 2.14
N ASP A 153 5.03 15.31 3.27
CA ASP A 153 5.54 14.37 4.27
C ASP A 153 5.79 12.97 3.65
N ALA A 154 4.85 12.49 2.82
CA ALA A 154 4.99 11.21 2.12
C ALA A 154 6.15 11.18 1.12
N ASP A 155 6.41 12.28 0.40
CA ASP A 155 7.54 12.41 -0.52
C ASP A 155 8.87 12.51 0.23
N GLU A 156 8.93 13.23 1.35
CA GLU A 156 10.11 13.30 2.21
C GLU A 156 10.51 11.92 2.75
N ASP A 157 9.55 11.18 3.29
CA ASP A 157 9.79 9.84 3.84
C ASP A 157 10.11 8.81 2.74
N TRP A 158 9.51 8.95 1.55
CA TRP A 158 9.90 8.17 0.38
C TRP A 158 11.36 8.41 0.00
N ASN A 159 11.80 9.67 -0.06
CA ASN A 159 13.18 10.01 -0.36
C ASN A 159 14.15 9.49 0.71
N ARG A 160 13.77 9.51 1.98
CA ARG A 160 14.54 8.89 3.07
C ARG A 160 14.67 7.39 2.86
N LEU A 161 13.58 6.69 2.53
CA LEU A 161 13.60 5.25 2.23
C LEU A 161 14.51 4.94 1.05
N LEU A 162 14.39 5.68 -0.06
CA LEU A 162 15.22 5.49 -1.24
C LEU A 162 16.72 5.60 -0.93
N ARG A 163 17.13 6.57 -0.11
CA ARG A 163 18.55 6.70 0.30
C ARG A 163 19.05 5.45 1.03
N VAL A 164 18.23 4.85 1.89
CA VAL A 164 18.58 3.61 2.61
C VAL A 164 18.64 2.42 1.65
N LEU A 165 17.74 2.33 0.67
CA LEU A 165 17.77 1.28 -0.34
C LEU A 165 19.03 1.38 -1.22
N ILE A 166 19.38 2.60 -1.65
CA ILE A 166 20.61 2.85 -2.43
C ILE A 166 21.85 2.48 -1.61
N SER A 167 21.93 2.92 -0.34
CA SER A 167 23.12 2.68 0.48
C SER A 167 23.35 1.22 0.87
N ARG A 168 22.34 0.35 0.72
CA ARG A 168 22.46 -1.09 0.95
C ARG A 168 22.84 -1.87 -0.32
N THR A 169 22.81 -1.21 -1.47
CA THR A 169 23.08 -1.82 -2.78
C THR A 169 24.53 -1.56 -3.24
N ILE A 170 25.19 -0.56 -2.67
CA ILE A 170 26.62 -0.22 -2.86
C ILE A 170 27.43 -0.82 -1.72
#